data_AF-A0A9D1DNX4-F1
#
_entry.id   AF-A0A9D1DNX4-F1
#
_cell.length_a   1.000
_cell.length_b   1.000
_cell.length_c   1.000
_cell.angle_alpha   90.00
_cell.angle_beta   90.00
_cell.angle_gamma   90.00
#
_symmetry.space_group_name_H-M   'P 1'
#
loop_
_entity.id
_entity.type
_entity.pdbx_description
1 polymer ?
#
loop_
_entity_poly.entity_id
_entity_poly.type
_entity_poly.pdbx_seq_one_letter_code
_entity_poly.pdbx_strand_id
1 'polypeptide(L)'
;MPLENDNMELRRQQQEERWNIMRAGRSYLSPDEQEQQLWDKRAYAERLQEVRDIIRDGWPAEGPVPRGGAQMERVPTTYSERKILKKEKKNLRSLMKKYNDLRLARLSLSMARSERQLQEEGISFPQEQESDKLKARRDKEMIGREKQYLQTFLRTIKDKEEFLLQQAATKEQKLQVRLDCQNERAAAAAEYAKAMPLDSDFRREAMAVKEQEEIKANDFRKQLKIERMPAGPERKNAEDTRSRHARFDKMKSIMRILKGVNPLSHEEAAYRSPSGTLFVNKGRAFFGGTKPMYIFEAEDQQQYLYKEAINCVGFDKPQGALVTEAASKLQRKLCGEDHYIPAEAVEIDGKIVGSLQKKVDSWRAGDPGTPPPDLFKWQQNPDDSLNADTPEMAEVRAGLLREHALDWLLCNFDTKGENFLFDRNGNLVSFDKEASFSKLKDAGAQNMSYTYKPHSNDTIYNVLFSRYAQGLQKLDLTCTKQYVAQIEAMDDGEYMQQFERMLSQKYGKDTPKYQENYNLILNRKHQIRQKYEAFYQQLIAERRRNLPEGTPDDTAGLLNANGTFFD
;
A
#
# COMPACT_ATOMS: atom_id res chain seq x y z
N MET A 1 21.95 -5.03 -22.63
CA MET A 1 21.57 -4.22 -23.81
C MET A 1 21.15 -2.82 -23.33
N PRO A 2 21.33 -1.76 -24.12
CA PRO A 2 21.60 -0.40 -23.64
C PRO A 2 20.36 0.24 -23.00
N LEU A 3 20.23 0.07 -21.68
CA LEU A 3 19.15 0.60 -20.84
C LEU A 3 19.63 1.70 -19.87
N GLU A 4 20.94 1.97 -19.87
CA GLU A 4 21.62 2.77 -18.85
C GLU A 4 21.71 4.27 -19.18
N ASN A 5 21.84 4.69 -20.44
CA ASN A 5 22.27 6.06 -20.75
C ASN A 5 21.22 7.16 -20.51
N ASP A 6 19.96 7.00 -20.92
CA ASP A 6 18.98 8.10 -20.79
C ASP A 6 18.46 8.27 -19.35
N ASN A 7 18.47 7.18 -18.58
CA ASN A 7 18.14 7.17 -17.16
C ASN A 7 19.24 7.87 -16.34
N MET A 8 20.49 7.82 -16.80
CA MET A 8 21.63 8.48 -16.14
C MET A 8 21.54 10.00 -16.23
N GLU A 9 21.09 10.58 -17.34
CA GLU A 9 21.04 12.03 -17.54
C GLU A 9 20.01 12.68 -16.60
N LEU A 10 18.79 12.14 -16.55
CA LEU A 10 17.72 12.64 -15.67
C LEU A 10 18.07 12.43 -14.18
N ARG A 11 18.68 11.29 -13.84
CA ARG A 11 19.19 11.01 -12.49
C ARG A 11 20.32 11.94 -12.08
N ARG A 12 21.25 12.25 -13.00
CA ARG A 12 22.33 13.22 -12.80
C ARG A 12 21.78 14.62 -12.58
N GLN A 13 20.78 15.05 -13.34
CA GLN A 13 20.15 16.37 -13.16
C GLN A 13 19.41 16.48 -11.82
N GLN A 14 18.62 15.47 -11.41
CA GLN A 14 17.95 15.47 -10.11
C GLN A 14 18.93 15.38 -8.94
N GLN A 15 20.04 14.65 -9.13
CA GLN A 15 21.13 14.58 -8.17
C GLN A 15 21.85 15.93 -8.08
N GLU A 16 22.21 16.57 -9.19
CA GLU A 16 22.80 17.91 -9.22
C GLU A 16 21.89 18.95 -8.59
N GLU A 17 20.61 18.99 -8.92
CA GLU A 17 19.66 19.93 -8.33
C GLU A 17 19.53 19.78 -6.81
N ARG A 18 19.56 18.54 -6.31
CA ARG A 18 19.60 18.27 -4.86
C ARG A 18 20.94 18.57 -4.23
N TRP A 19 22.04 18.29 -4.92
CA TRP A 19 23.35 18.76 -4.51
C TRP A 19 23.36 20.28 -4.44
N ASN A 20 22.68 20.99 -5.33
CA ASN A 20 22.52 22.46 -5.32
C ASN A 20 21.69 22.93 -4.12
N ILE A 21 20.64 22.21 -3.74
CA ILE A 21 19.90 22.48 -2.48
C ILE A 21 20.81 22.27 -1.27
N MET A 22 21.70 21.26 -1.31
CA MET A 22 22.74 21.04 -0.30
C MET A 22 23.84 22.12 -0.32
N ARG A 23 24.19 22.68 -1.51
CA ARG A 23 25.13 23.83 -1.67
C ARG A 23 24.67 25.06 -0.88
N ALA A 24 23.36 25.20 -0.65
CA ALA A 24 22.79 26.35 0.07
C ALA A 24 22.87 26.26 1.61
N GLY A 25 23.54 25.24 2.18
CA GLY A 25 23.70 25.10 3.64
C GLY A 25 22.39 24.80 4.39
N ARG A 26 21.33 24.42 3.69
CA ARG A 26 20.04 24.06 4.30
C ARG A 26 20.11 22.65 4.87
N SER A 27 19.59 22.47 6.08
CA SER A 27 19.65 21.18 6.78
C SER A 27 18.80 20.10 6.06
N TYR A 28 19.32 18.85 5.98
CA TYR A 28 18.62 17.58 5.62
C TYR A 28 17.25 17.31 6.27
N LEU A 29 16.94 18.02 7.34
CA LEU A 29 15.63 17.90 7.96
C LEU A 29 14.72 18.88 7.23
N SER A 30 13.50 18.48 6.88
CA SER A 30 12.50 19.48 6.46
C SER A 30 12.48 20.61 7.50
N PRO A 31 12.12 21.86 7.12
CA PRO A 31 11.94 22.93 8.09
C PRO A 31 11.17 22.46 9.35
N ASP A 32 10.14 21.63 9.14
CA ASP A 32 9.34 21.02 10.21
C ASP A 32 10.15 20.07 11.11
N GLU A 33 11.02 19.23 10.54
CA GLU A 33 11.88 18.33 11.31
C GLU A 33 12.98 19.08 12.08
N GLN A 34 13.47 20.21 11.56
CA GLN A 34 14.40 21.10 12.27
C GLN A 34 13.70 21.78 13.44
N GLU A 35 12.50 22.28 13.19
CA GLU A 35 11.64 22.88 14.19
C GLU A 35 11.29 21.87 15.28
N GLN A 36 10.97 20.62 14.92
CA GLN A 36 10.72 19.54 15.86
C GLN A 36 11.95 19.21 16.71
N GLN A 37 13.16 19.17 16.14
CA GLN A 37 14.38 18.94 16.94
C GLN A 37 14.67 20.10 17.91
N LEU A 38 14.42 21.34 17.49
CA LEU A 38 14.56 22.50 18.35
C LEU A 38 13.49 22.51 19.45
N TRP A 39 12.27 22.11 19.11
CA TRP A 39 11.16 21.95 20.03
C TRP A 39 11.45 20.86 21.06
N ASP A 40 11.85 19.66 20.63
CA ASP A 40 12.26 18.55 21.49
C ASP A 40 13.38 19.00 22.44
N LYS A 41 14.39 19.72 21.94
CA LYS A 41 15.48 20.24 22.78
C LYS A 41 14.99 21.24 23.83
N ARG A 42 14.04 22.13 23.48
CA ARG A 42 13.43 23.07 24.42
C ARG A 42 12.60 22.32 25.46
N ALA A 43 11.74 21.41 25.03
CA ALA A 43 10.92 20.58 25.90
C ALA A 43 11.76 19.76 26.89
N TYR A 44 12.88 19.16 26.44
CA TYR A 44 13.79 18.43 27.33
C TYR A 44 14.54 19.35 28.29
N ALA A 45 14.90 20.57 27.87
CA ALA A 45 15.52 21.56 28.76
C ALA A 45 14.54 22.04 29.83
N GLU A 46 13.29 22.34 29.45
CA GLU A 46 12.21 22.73 30.35
C GLU A 46 11.92 21.61 31.35
N ARG A 47 11.72 20.38 30.88
CA ARG A 47 11.51 19.22 31.75
C ARG A 47 12.70 18.95 32.67
N LEU A 48 13.93 19.11 32.17
CA LEU A 48 15.13 18.98 32.99
C LEU A 48 15.19 20.03 34.09
N GLN A 49 14.71 21.24 33.82
CA GLN A 49 14.62 22.30 34.81
C GLN A 49 13.53 22.00 35.84
N GLU A 50 12.34 21.60 35.39
CA GLU A 50 11.23 21.16 36.24
C GLU A 50 11.66 20.02 37.19
N VAL A 51 12.30 18.96 36.66
CA VAL A 51 12.80 17.84 37.47
C VAL A 51 13.85 18.30 38.49
N ARG A 52 14.69 19.29 38.16
CA ARG A 52 15.64 19.86 39.14
C ARG A 52 14.90 20.58 40.25
N ASP A 53 13.88 21.36 39.90
CA ASP A 53 13.09 22.12 40.85
C ASP A 53 12.26 21.19 41.74
N ILE A 54 11.68 20.10 41.22
CA ILE A 54 10.98 19.08 42.03
C ILE A 54 11.95 18.35 42.97
N ILE A 55 13.16 18.00 42.52
CA ILE A 55 14.17 17.37 43.38
C ILE A 55 14.62 18.31 44.51
N ARG A 56 14.75 19.61 44.22
CA ARG A 56 15.23 20.63 45.17
C ARG A 56 14.14 21.04 46.15
N ASP A 57 12.95 21.33 45.65
CA ASP A 57 11.91 22.08 46.36
C ASP A 57 10.64 21.24 46.62
N GLY A 58 10.51 20.04 46.05
CA GLY A 58 9.30 19.23 46.14
C GLY A 58 8.30 19.49 45.01
N TRP A 59 7.23 18.70 44.98
CA TRP A 59 6.12 18.87 44.03
C TRP A 59 5.35 20.16 44.32
N PRO A 60 4.84 20.88 43.31
CA PRO A 60 3.85 21.91 43.56
C PRO A 60 2.61 21.27 44.23
N ALA A 61 2.05 21.89 45.28
CA ALA A 61 0.80 21.43 45.85
C ALA A 61 -0.35 21.61 44.85
N GLU A 62 -1.16 20.57 44.66
CA GLU A 62 -2.39 20.67 43.85
C GLU A 62 -3.47 21.41 44.66
N GLY A 63 -3.78 22.65 44.28
CA GLY A 63 -4.80 23.47 44.94
C GLY A 63 -4.94 24.86 44.30
N PRO A 64 -6.06 25.58 44.54
CA PRO A 64 -6.27 26.92 43.98
C PRO A 64 -5.18 27.88 44.46
N VAL A 65 -4.56 28.58 43.52
CA VAL A 65 -3.53 29.59 43.81
C VAL A 65 -4.11 30.64 44.76
N PRO A 66 -3.50 30.90 45.93
CA PRO A 66 -3.96 31.94 46.82
C PRO A 66 -3.89 33.30 46.10
N ARG A 67 -5.01 34.04 46.07
CA ARG A 67 -5.01 35.42 45.55
C ARG A 67 -4.20 36.30 46.50
N GLY A 68 -2.93 36.48 46.18
CA GLY A 68 -2.05 37.41 46.88
C GLY A 68 -0.63 36.89 47.06
N GLY A 69 0.12 36.73 45.97
CA GLY A 69 1.60 36.68 45.96
C GLY A 69 2.32 35.65 46.84
N ALA A 70 1.62 34.76 47.54
CA ALA A 70 2.22 33.77 48.42
C ALA A 70 2.83 32.63 47.59
N GLN A 71 4.04 32.22 47.98
CA GLN A 71 4.76 31.09 47.38
C GLN A 71 3.84 29.85 47.34
N MET A 72 3.76 29.20 46.17
CA MET A 72 3.06 27.91 46.05
C MET A 72 3.63 26.96 47.09
N GLU A 73 2.76 26.43 47.95
CA GLU A 73 3.12 25.39 48.91
C GLU A 73 3.65 24.16 48.15
N ARG A 74 4.74 23.56 48.62
CA ARG A 74 5.37 22.42 47.95
C ARG A 74 5.38 21.19 48.84
N VAL A 75 5.02 20.05 48.25
CA VAL A 75 4.97 18.75 48.91
C VAL A 75 6.35 18.08 48.80
N PRO A 76 6.99 17.69 49.91
CA PRO A 76 8.28 17.01 49.88
C PRO A 76 8.21 15.71 49.08
N THR A 77 9.17 15.49 48.19
CA THR A 77 9.29 14.23 47.44
C THR A 77 9.74 13.08 48.35
N THR A 78 9.12 11.92 48.19
CA THR A 78 9.50 10.68 48.86
C THR A 78 10.85 10.14 48.35
N TYR A 79 11.46 9.20 49.08
CA TYR A 79 12.73 8.60 48.66
C TYR A 79 12.62 7.86 47.31
N SER A 80 11.54 7.11 47.09
CA SER A 80 11.26 6.40 45.84
C SER A 80 11.09 7.37 44.68
N GLU A 81 10.34 8.45 44.87
CA GLU A 81 10.16 9.51 43.87
C GLU A 81 11.47 10.22 43.54
N ARG A 82 12.27 10.60 44.54
CA ARG A 82 13.59 11.20 44.30
C ARG A 82 14.50 10.28 43.51
N LYS A 83 14.43 8.97 43.74
CA LYS A 83 15.21 7.97 42.99
C LYS A 83 14.77 7.93 41.52
N ILE A 84 13.46 7.99 41.24
CA ILE A 84 12.90 8.06 39.89
C ILE A 84 13.32 9.37 39.20
N LEU A 85 13.12 10.52 39.86
CA LEU A 85 13.47 11.85 39.32
C LEU A 85 14.97 12.00 39.07
N LYS A 86 15.83 11.45 39.95
CA LYS A 86 17.29 11.43 39.71
C LYS A 86 17.66 10.62 38.48
N LYS A 87 16.98 9.49 38.24
CA LYS A 87 17.15 8.68 37.03
C LYS A 87 16.69 9.46 35.79
N GLU A 88 15.53 10.09 35.84
CA GLU A 88 14.98 10.94 34.76
C GLU A 88 15.94 12.09 34.43
N LYS A 89 16.42 12.82 35.44
CA LYS A 89 17.44 13.89 35.30
C LYS A 89 18.70 13.41 34.59
N LYS A 90 19.20 12.21 34.94
CA LYS A 90 20.38 11.61 34.30
C LYS A 90 20.11 11.29 32.83
N ASN A 91 18.94 10.73 32.52
CA ASN A 91 18.52 10.42 31.15
C ASN A 91 18.41 11.68 30.29
N LEU A 92 17.70 12.72 30.77
CA LEU A 92 17.55 14.01 30.08
C LEU A 92 18.90 14.67 29.79
N ARG A 93 19.82 14.69 30.76
CA ARG A 93 21.20 15.20 30.54
C ARG A 93 21.93 14.43 29.46
N SER A 94 21.83 13.09 29.48
CA SER A 94 22.46 12.26 28.46
C SER A 94 21.87 12.51 27.08
N LEU A 95 20.55 12.72 26.99
CA LEU A 95 19.85 12.98 25.73
C LEU A 95 20.29 14.32 25.14
N MET A 96 20.29 15.38 25.95
CA MET A 96 20.74 16.71 25.54
C MET A 96 22.20 16.72 25.07
N LYS A 97 23.08 15.98 25.75
CA LYS A 97 24.48 15.83 25.32
C LYS A 97 24.56 15.21 23.93
N LYS A 98 23.87 14.08 23.71
CA LYS A 98 23.86 13.38 22.42
C LYS A 98 23.26 14.22 21.28
N TYR A 99 22.23 15.02 21.55
CA TYR A 99 21.70 15.98 20.58
C TYR A 99 22.74 17.04 20.18
N ASN A 100 23.53 17.54 21.14
CA ASN A 100 24.62 18.45 20.82
C ASN A 100 25.75 17.75 20.05
N ASP A 101 26.12 16.52 20.43
CA ASP A 101 27.13 15.72 19.72
C ASP A 101 26.69 15.45 18.27
N LEU A 102 25.41 15.14 18.05
CA LEU A 102 24.80 14.95 16.74
C LEU A 102 24.87 16.24 15.90
N ARG A 103 24.57 17.39 16.51
CA ARG A 103 24.68 18.70 15.84
C ARG A 103 26.12 18.99 15.42
N LEU A 104 27.10 18.68 16.27
CA LEU A 104 28.52 18.86 15.96
C LEU A 104 28.99 17.93 14.84
N ALA A 105 28.60 16.64 14.88
CA ALA A 105 28.89 15.69 13.82
C ALA A 105 28.32 16.15 12.47
N ARG A 106 27.12 16.74 12.48
CA ARG A 106 26.48 17.32 11.29
C ARG A 106 27.22 18.54 10.74
N LEU A 107 27.64 19.45 11.61
CA LEU A 107 28.44 20.61 11.22
C LEU A 107 29.75 20.16 10.57
N SER A 108 30.41 19.16 11.15
CA SER A 108 31.63 18.55 10.57
C SER A 108 31.40 17.96 9.18
N LEU A 109 30.28 17.25 8.98
CA LEU A 109 29.89 16.71 7.68
C LEU A 109 29.60 17.81 6.65
N SER A 110 28.87 18.85 7.05
CA SER A 110 28.59 19.99 6.18
C SER A 110 29.87 20.68 5.74
N MET A 111 30.80 20.93 6.67
CA MET A 111 32.10 21.55 6.36
C MET A 111 32.92 20.67 5.41
N ALA A 112 32.97 19.36 5.65
CA ALA A 112 33.68 18.42 4.79
C ALA A 112 33.14 18.40 3.34
N ARG A 113 31.83 18.50 3.17
CA ARG A 113 31.17 18.58 1.86
C ARG A 113 31.48 19.91 1.17
N SER A 114 31.46 21.03 1.90
CA SER A 114 31.84 22.35 1.35
C SER A 114 33.32 22.42 0.94
N GLU A 115 34.22 21.82 1.72
CA GLU A 115 35.66 21.73 1.38
C GLU A 115 35.88 20.97 0.08
N ARG A 116 35.15 19.87 -0.15
CA ARG A 116 35.19 19.11 -1.40
C ARG A 116 34.71 19.95 -2.59
N GLN A 117 33.64 20.71 -2.43
CA GLN A 117 33.08 21.56 -3.47
C GLN A 117 34.06 22.65 -3.92
N LEU A 118 34.70 23.34 -2.97
CA LEU A 118 35.69 24.38 -3.28
C LEU A 118 36.88 23.84 -4.08
N GLN A 119 37.21 22.55 -3.89
CA GLN A 119 38.27 21.86 -4.62
C GLN A 119 37.80 21.42 -6.02
N GLU A 120 36.56 20.95 -6.17
CA GLU A 120 35.97 20.55 -7.46
C GLU A 120 35.64 21.76 -8.37
N GLU A 121 35.31 22.93 -7.79
CA GLU A 121 35.02 24.18 -8.51
C GLU A 121 36.29 24.98 -8.90
N GLY A 122 37.49 24.42 -8.69
CA GLY A 122 38.74 24.96 -9.23
C GLY A 122 39.32 26.17 -8.50
N ILE A 123 38.91 26.45 -7.26
CA ILE A 123 39.48 27.54 -6.46
C ILE A 123 40.75 27.04 -5.74
N SER A 124 41.83 26.94 -6.52
CA SER A 124 43.27 26.87 -6.16
C SER A 124 43.82 25.63 -5.42
N PHE A 125 44.52 24.74 -6.16
CA PHE A 125 45.97 24.44 -6.11
C PHE A 125 46.35 23.64 -7.40
N PRO A 126 47.62 23.65 -7.87
CA PRO A 126 47.97 23.38 -9.26
C PRO A 126 47.63 21.96 -9.73
N GLN A 127 47.22 21.88 -10.99
CA GLN A 127 46.81 20.70 -11.74
C GLN A 127 47.77 19.51 -11.57
N GLU A 128 47.50 18.64 -10.61
CA GLU A 128 47.70 17.21 -10.83
C GLU A 128 46.36 16.64 -11.26
N GLN A 129 46.34 15.92 -12.38
CA GLN A 129 45.22 15.05 -12.75
C GLN A 129 44.86 14.22 -11.52
N GLU A 130 43.71 14.50 -10.90
CA GLU A 130 43.26 13.77 -9.72
C GLU A 130 43.10 12.30 -10.13
N SER A 131 44.08 11.46 -9.79
CA SER A 131 44.03 10.06 -10.19
C SER A 131 42.76 9.41 -9.63
N ASP A 132 42.16 8.47 -10.36
CA ASP A 132 40.97 7.73 -9.92
C ASP A 132 41.13 7.13 -8.50
N LYS A 133 42.38 6.83 -8.10
CA LYS A 133 42.73 6.36 -6.75
C LYS A 133 42.50 7.41 -5.65
N LEU A 134 42.78 8.69 -5.92
CA LEU A 134 42.60 9.77 -4.97
C LEU A 134 41.10 10.07 -4.77
N LYS A 135 40.34 10.11 -5.87
CA LYS A 135 38.89 10.25 -5.87
C LYS A 135 38.20 9.11 -5.11
N ALA A 136 38.56 7.85 -5.40
CA ALA A 136 38.03 6.69 -4.70
C ALA A 136 38.35 6.69 -3.19
N ARG A 137 39.55 7.17 -2.79
CA ARG A 137 39.92 7.31 -1.37
C ARG A 137 39.07 8.36 -0.66
N ARG A 138 38.80 9.50 -1.30
CA ARG A 138 37.94 10.57 -0.77
C ARG A 138 36.48 10.14 -0.65
N ASP A 139 35.95 9.44 -1.66
CA ASP A 139 34.60 8.88 -1.61
C ASP A 139 34.44 7.89 -0.45
N LYS A 140 35.43 7.02 -0.24
CA LYS A 140 35.45 6.09 0.89
C LYS A 140 35.47 6.80 2.24
N GLU A 141 36.22 7.89 2.37
CA GLU A 141 36.25 8.70 3.59
C GLU A 141 34.90 9.37 3.85
N MET A 142 34.29 9.97 2.84
CA MET A 142 32.97 10.58 2.92
C MET A 142 31.91 9.56 3.32
N ILE A 143 31.86 8.39 2.65
CA ILE A 143 30.95 7.29 3.01
C ILE A 143 31.16 6.86 4.46
N GLY A 144 32.42 6.83 4.93
CA GLY A 144 32.76 6.56 6.33
C GLY A 144 32.16 7.58 7.30
N ARG A 145 32.29 8.88 7.00
CA ARG A 145 31.72 9.97 7.80
C ARG A 145 30.18 9.92 7.83
N GLU A 146 29.53 9.69 6.68
CA GLU A 146 28.08 9.50 6.59
C GLU A 146 27.60 8.33 7.45
N LYS A 147 28.29 7.20 7.37
CA LYS A 147 27.97 6.00 8.16
C LYS A 147 28.08 6.26 9.66
N GLN A 148 29.13 6.98 10.09
CA GLN A 148 29.32 7.35 11.49
C GLN A 148 28.22 8.29 12.00
N TYR A 149 27.79 9.24 11.17
CA TYR A 149 26.68 10.12 11.50
C TYR A 149 25.37 9.36 11.61
N LEU A 150 25.04 8.49 10.66
CA LEU A 150 23.85 7.64 10.74
C LEU A 150 23.85 6.81 12.02
N GLN A 151 24.97 6.16 12.36
CA GLN A 151 25.09 5.37 13.59
C GLN A 151 24.85 6.21 14.85
N THR A 152 25.39 7.43 14.88
CA THR A 152 25.20 8.37 15.99
C THR A 152 23.74 8.80 16.09
N PHE A 153 23.10 9.08 14.95
CA PHE A 153 21.70 9.50 14.91
C PHE A 153 20.76 8.39 15.35
N LEU A 154 20.93 7.18 14.83
CA LEU A 154 20.15 6.00 15.23
C LEU A 154 20.28 5.70 16.73
N ARG A 155 21.47 5.93 17.33
CA ARG A 155 21.66 5.80 18.78
C ARG A 155 20.85 6.84 19.54
N THR A 156 20.87 8.10 19.12
CA THR A 156 20.06 9.17 19.73
C THR A 156 18.57 8.85 19.66
N ILE A 157 18.07 8.35 18.52
CA ILE A 157 16.67 7.92 18.38
C ILE A 157 16.35 6.79 19.38
N LYS A 158 17.25 5.81 19.53
CA LYS A 158 17.07 4.72 20.50
C LYS A 158 16.95 5.25 21.94
N ASP A 159 17.82 6.17 22.34
CA ASP A 159 17.76 6.76 23.68
C ASP A 159 16.48 7.59 23.89
N LYS A 160 16.04 8.33 22.84
CA LYS A 160 14.77 9.07 22.83
C LYS A 160 13.59 8.10 23.01
N GLU A 161 13.57 7.00 22.26
CA GLU A 161 12.56 5.97 22.39
C GLU A 161 12.51 5.39 23.80
N GLU A 162 13.66 4.98 24.36
CA GLU A 162 13.73 4.43 25.73
C GLU A 162 13.22 5.42 26.79
N PHE A 163 13.49 6.71 26.61
CA PHE A 163 13.00 7.78 27.48
C PHE A 163 11.48 7.96 27.35
N LEU A 164 10.97 8.14 26.14
CA LEU A 164 9.54 8.34 25.89
C LEU A 164 8.70 7.12 26.29
N LEU A 165 9.22 5.90 26.10
CA LEU A 165 8.56 4.67 26.56
C LEU A 165 8.41 4.57 28.08
N GLN A 166 9.30 5.21 28.85
CA GLN A 166 9.17 5.29 30.32
C GLN A 166 8.07 6.27 30.74
N GLN A 167 7.76 7.27 29.90
CA GLN A 167 6.70 8.24 30.17
C GLN A 167 5.33 7.77 29.66
N ALA A 168 5.30 6.91 28.63
CA ALA A 168 4.07 6.38 28.09
C ALA A 168 3.36 5.43 29.08
N ALA A 169 2.14 5.78 29.50
CA ALA A 169 1.36 5.02 30.46
C ALA A 169 0.58 3.88 29.80
N THR A 170 0.02 4.11 28.61
CA THR A 170 -0.84 3.15 27.92
C THR A 170 -0.10 2.36 26.84
N LYS A 171 -0.65 1.21 26.46
CA LYS A 171 -0.15 0.41 25.33
C LYS A 171 -0.20 1.21 24.03
N GLU A 172 -1.27 1.97 23.80
CA GLU A 172 -1.41 2.85 22.64
C GLU A 172 -0.30 3.91 22.59
N GLN A 173 -0.05 4.63 23.69
CA GLN A 173 1.02 5.63 23.76
C GLN A 173 2.39 5.00 23.48
N LYS A 174 2.66 3.80 24.02
CA LYS A 174 3.91 3.06 23.75
C LYS A 174 4.04 2.68 22.26
N LEU A 175 2.94 2.30 21.60
CA LEU A 175 2.95 2.01 20.17
C LEU A 175 3.15 3.26 19.32
N GLN A 176 2.55 4.39 19.71
CA GLN A 176 2.76 5.68 19.06
C GLN A 176 4.23 6.11 19.15
N VAL A 177 4.83 6.08 20.34
CA VAL A 177 6.27 6.36 20.53
C VAL A 177 7.15 5.49 19.64
N ARG A 178 6.86 4.18 19.58
CA ARG A 178 7.60 3.23 18.72
C ARG A 178 7.45 3.58 17.25
N LEU A 179 6.24 3.90 16.81
CA LEU A 179 5.96 4.29 15.44
C LEU A 179 6.73 5.57 15.07
N ASP A 180 6.66 6.60 15.91
CA ASP A 180 7.32 7.89 15.64
C ASP A 180 8.83 7.73 15.55
N CYS A 181 9.44 7.05 16.53
CA CYS A 181 10.88 6.75 16.51
C CYS A 181 11.25 5.88 15.30
N GLN A 182 10.39 4.94 14.90
CA GLN A 182 10.63 4.08 13.74
C GLN A 182 10.52 4.84 12.41
N ASN A 183 9.63 5.84 12.32
CA ASN A 183 9.57 6.77 11.18
C ASN A 183 10.85 7.61 11.11
N GLU A 184 11.35 8.12 12.25
CA GLU A 184 12.63 8.85 12.29
C GLU A 184 13.80 7.99 11.81
N ARG A 185 13.83 6.69 12.15
CA ARG A 185 14.84 5.74 11.64
C ARG A 185 14.74 5.54 10.12
N ALA A 186 13.52 5.38 9.61
CA ALA A 186 13.28 5.23 8.17
C ALA A 186 13.72 6.49 7.41
N ALA A 187 13.41 7.68 7.93
CA ALA A 187 13.86 8.95 7.36
C ALA A 187 15.40 9.07 7.38
N ALA A 188 16.04 8.74 8.51
CA ALA A 188 17.49 8.72 8.64
C ALA A 188 18.17 7.78 7.61
N ALA A 189 17.61 6.57 7.45
CA ALA A 189 18.11 5.59 6.50
C ALA A 189 17.89 6.06 5.05
N ALA A 190 16.77 6.73 4.76
CA ALA A 190 16.51 7.32 3.44
C ALA A 190 17.52 8.41 3.10
N GLU A 191 17.83 9.31 4.03
CA GLU A 191 18.84 10.36 3.85
C GLU A 191 20.24 9.78 3.65
N TYR A 192 20.63 8.80 4.48
CA TYR A 192 21.90 8.10 4.31
C TYR A 192 21.98 7.44 2.93
N ALA A 193 20.91 6.78 2.49
CA ALA A 193 20.87 6.16 1.19
C ALA A 193 21.04 7.21 0.08
N LYS A 194 20.35 8.36 0.16
CA LYS A 194 20.48 9.45 -0.83
C LYS A 194 21.89 10.03 -0.92
N ALA A 195 22.66 9.96 0.17
CA ALA A 195 24.05 10.42 0.22
C ALA A 195 25.04 9.45 -0.45
N MET A 196 24.63 8.21 -0.71
CA MET A 196 25.49 7.23 -1.37
C MET A 196 25.57 7.48 -2.89
N PRO A 197 26.70 7.17 -3.54
CA PRO A 197 26.82 7.29 -4.99
C PRO A 197 25.76 6.46 -5.73
N LEU A 198 25.15 7.02 -6.76
CA LEU A 198 24.17 6.30 -7.59
C LEU A 198 24.79 5.02 -8.16
N ASP A 199 23.96 4.00 -8.31
CA ASP A 199 24.31 2.68 -8.87
C ASP A 199 25.45 1.94 -8.13
N SER A 200 25.86 2.41 -6.94
CA SER A 200 26.85 1.74 -6.11
C SER A 200 26.25 0.64 -5.23
N ASP A 201 27.07 -0.34 -4.85
CA ASP A 201 26.70 -1.34 -3.84
C ASP A 201 26.27 -0.70 -2.53
N PHE A 202 26.95 0.38 -2.12
CA PHE A 202 26.61 1.14 -0.92
C PHE A 202 25.20 1.74 -0.98
N ARG A 203 24.79 2.25 -2.16
CA ARG A 203 23.43 2.76 -2.39
C ARG A 203 22.40 1.66 -2.26
N ARG A 204 22.65 0.50 -2.88
CA ARG A 204 21.76 -0.67 -2.81
C ARG A 204 21.61 -1.18 -1.38
N GLU A 205 22.71 -1.30 -0.64
CA GLU A 205 22.69 -1.68 0.78
C GLU A 205 21.94 -0.67 1.63
N ALA A 206 22.18 0.63 1.44
CA ALA A 206 21.51 1.69 2.20
C ALA A 206 20.00 1.75 1.91
N MET A 207 19.59 1.53 0.66
CA MET A 207 18.17 1.42 0.28
C MET A 207 17.50 0.20 0.90
N ALA A 208 18.20 -0.93 0.95
CA ALA A 208 17.69 -2.12 1.63
C ALA A 208 17.48 -1.86 3.14
N VAL A 209 18.39 -1.14 3.79
CA VAL A 209 18.22 -0.71 5.19
C VAL A 209 17.00 0.21 5.32
N LYS A 210 16.87 1.22 4.45
CA LYS A 210 15.70 2.11 4.41
C LYS A 210 14.39 1.31 4.33
N GLU A 211 14.25 0.40 3.35
CA GLU A 211 13.05 -0.42 3.17
C GLU A 211 12.74 -1.25 4.43
N GLN A 212 13.74 -1.83 5.08
CA GLN A 212 13.54 -2.60 6.30
C GLN A 212 13.01 -1.74 7.46
N GLU A 213 13.50 -0.52 7.61
CA GLU A 213 12.99 0.41 8.63
C GLU A 213 11.55 0.86 8.32
N GLU A 214 11.18 1.02 7.04
CA GLU A 214 9.81 1.32 6.62
C GLU A 214 8.86 0.13 6.85
N ILE A 215 9.31 -1.11 6.62
CA ILE A 215 8.54 -2.32 6.91
C ILE A 215 8.22 -2.40 8.40
N LYS A 216 9.20 -2.13 9.28
CA LYS A 216 8.99 -2.07 10.73
C LYS A 216 8.02 -0.96 11.12
N ALA A 217 8.16 0.24 10.52
CA ALA A 217 7.24 1.35 10.76
C ALA A 217 5.79 0.94 10.42
N ASN A 218 5.60 0.30 9.26
CA ASN A 218 4.30 -0.18 8.84
C ASN A 218 3.71 -1.24 9.79
N ASP A 219 4.50 -2.14 10.37
CA ASP A 219 4.01 -3.07 11.38
C ASP A 219 3.54 -2.33 12.65
N PHE A 220 4.26 -1.31 13.12
CA PHE A 220 3.78 -0.47 14.22
C PHE A 220 2.51 0.30 13.88
N ARG A 221 2.38 0.83 12.65
CA ARG A 221 1.12 1.47 12.19
C ARG A 221 -0.05 0.49 12.26
N LYS A 222 0.14 -0.76 11.83
CA LYS A 222 -0.88 -1.81 11.92
C LYS A 222 -1.22 -2.16 13.37
N GLN A 223 -0.22 -2.30 14.24
CA GLN A 223 -0.44 -2.55 15.67
C GLN A 223 -1.25 -1.42 16.31
N LEU A 224 -0.88 -0.16 16.04
CA LEU A 224 -1.55 1.01 16.57
C LEU A 224 -2.99 1.12 16.04
N LYS A 225 -3.20 0.86 14.74
CA LYS A 225 -4.55 0.80 14.15
C LYS A 225 -5.43 -0.20 14.89
N ILE A 226 -4.94 -1.43 15.11
CA ILE A 226 -5.66 -2.48 15.82
C ILE A 226 -5.93 -2.09 17.28
N GLU A 227 -4.95 -1.48 17.95
CA GLU A 227 -5.10 -1.06 19.36
C GLU A 227 -6.21 0.00 19.52
N ARG A 228 -6.34 0.90 18.54
CA ARG A 228 -7.38 1.93 18.47
C ARG A 228 -8.77 1.40 18.07
N MET A 229 -8.88 0.16 17.59
CA MET A 229 -10.16 -0.43 17.26
C MET A 229 -10.95 -0.76 18.53
N PRO A 230 -12.29 -0.53 18.52
CA PRO A 230 -13.15 -0.96 19.62
C PRO A 230 -13.06 -2.47 19.81
N ALA A 231 -13.28 -2.94 21.04
CA ALA A 231 -13.34 -4.37 21.32
C ALA A 231 -14.51 -4.99 20.54
N GLY A 232 -14.24 -6.06 19.79
CA GLY A 232 -15.25 -6.73 18.98
C GLY A 232 -14.66 -7.70 17.96
N PRO A 233 -15.53 -8.36 17.17
CA PRO A 233 -15.13 -9.32 16.14
C PRO A 233 -14.14 -8.74 15.12
N GLU A 234 -14.32 -7.48 14.72
CA GLU A 234 -13.43 -6.82 13.75
C GLU A 234 -12.00 -6.68 14.26
N ARG A 235 -11.83 -6.27 15.52
CA ARG A 235 -10.50 -6.18 16.14
C ARG A 235 -9.83 -7.55 16.18
N LYS A 236 -10.56 -8.59 16.59
CA LYS A 236 -10.05 -9.97 16.59
C LYS A 236 -9.64 -10.43 15.18
N ASN A 237 -10.47 -10.16 14.18
CA ASN A 237 -10.16 -10.47 12.78
C ASN A 237 -8.90 -9.75 12.29
N ALA A 238 -8.71 -8.48 12.68
CA ALA A 238 -7.52 -7.72 12.36
C ALA A 238 -6.26 -8.26 13.07
N GLU A 239 -6.37 -8.66 14.34
CA GLU A 239 -5.30 -9.32 15.11
C GLU A 239 -4.88 -10.66 14.47
N ASP A 240 -5.86 -11.51 14.14
CA ASP A 240 -5.64 -12.81 13.50
C ASP A 240 -5.00 -12.65 12.11
N THR A 241 -5.48 -11.65 11.34
CA THR A 241 -4.92 -11.31 10.02
C THR A 241 -3.48 -10.86 10.13
N ARG A 242 -3.16 -9.97 11.08
CA ARG A 242 -1.78 -9.53 11.32
C ARG A 242 -0.88 -10.70 11.73
N SER A 243 -1.33 -11.55 12.65
CA SER A 243 -0.59 -12.73 13.11
C SER A 243 -0.26 -13.67 11.93
N ARG A 244 -1.23 -13.90 11.06
CA ARG A 244 -1.05 -14.70 9.83
C ARG A 244 -0.04 -14.06 8.87
N HIS A 245 -0.14 -12.75 8.64
CA HIS A 245 0.77 -12.02 7.77
C HIS A 245 2.21 -12.05 8.29
N ALA A 246 2.41 -11.94 9.61
CA ALA A 246 3.74 -12.06 10.22
C ALA A 246 4.38 -13.44 9.96
N ARG A 247 3.59 -14.52 10.01
CA ARG A 247 4.06 -15.87 9.65
C ARG A 247 4.44 -15.96 8.17
N PHE A 248 3.64 -15.36 7.30
CA PHE A 248 3.90 -15.28 5.87
C PHE A 248 5.18 -14.48 5.55
N ASP A 249 5.41 -13.36 6.23
CA ASP A 249 6.62 -12.54 6.08
C ASP A 249 7.88 -13.33 6.46
N LYS A 250 7.83 -14.13 7.54
CA LYS A 250 8.92 -15.03 7.93
C LYS A 250 9.21 -16.12 6.88
N MET A 251 8.18 -16.68 6.25
CA MET A 251 8.39 -17.68 5.19
C MET A 251 8.96 -17.04 3.91
N LYS A 252 8.48 -15.85 3.54
CA LYS A 252 9.01 -15.10 2.40
C LYS A 252 10.47 -14.74 2.57
N SER A 253 10.92 -14.37 3.77
CA SER A 253 12.34 -14.06 4.00
C SER A 253 13.22 -15.30 3.77
N ILE A 254 12.78 -16.49 4.20
CA ILE A 254 13.47 -17.75 3.93
C ILE A 254 13.49 -18.04 2.42
N MET A 255 12.35 -17.87 1.73
CA MET A 255 12.26 -18.11 0.28
C MET A 255 13.16 -17.17 -0.52
N ARG A 256 13.27 -15.90 -0.13
CA ARG A 256 14.17 -14.92 -0.77
C ARG A 256 15.63 -15.34 -0.65
N ILE A 257 16.04 -15.94 0.47
CA ILE A 257 17.41 -16.48 0.64
C ILE A 257 17.65 -17.63 -0.34
N LEU A 258 16.65 -18.52 -0.52
CA LEU A 258 16.79 -19.71 -1.37
C LEU A 258 16.71 -19.43 -2.87
N LYS A 259 15.85 -18.50 -3.29
CA LYS A 259 15.52 -18.26 -4.71
C LYS A 259 16.15 -17.01 -5.31
N GLY A 260 16.82 -16.21 -4.49
CA GLY A 260 17.27 -14.87 -4.85
C GLY A 260 16.18 -13.83 -4.75
N VAL A 261 16.59 -12.57 -4.82
CA VAL A 261 15.69 -11.41 -4.76
C VAL A 261 15.15 -11.14 -6.15
N ASN A 262 13.87 -10.78 -6.24
CA ASN A 262 13.27 -10.33 -7.48
C ASN A 262 14.02 -9.06 -7.97
N PRO A 263 14.47 -9.01 -9.23
CA PRO A 263 15.33 -7.94 -9.75
C PRO A 263 14.67 -6.56 -9.75
N LEU A 264 13.34 -6.49 -9.61
CA LEU A 264 12.58 -5.25 -9.55
C LEU A 264 12.13 -4.87 -8.13
N SER A 265 12.44 -5.69 -7.13
CA SER A 265 11.99 -5.51 -5.74
C SER A 265 12.98 -4.72 -4.89
N HIS A 266 13.49 -3.64 -5.46
CA HIS A 266 14.25 -2.63 -4.74
C HIS A 266 14.01 -1.27 -5.40
N GLU A 267 14.09 -0.22 -4.59
CA GLU A 267 14.00 1.16 -5.09
C GLU A 267 15.10 1.42 -6.14
N GLU A 268 14.79 2.29 -7.10
CA GLU A 268 15.61 2.63 -8.27
C GLU A 268 15.77 1.53 -9.33
N ALA A 269 15.21 0.32 -9.09
CA ALA A 269 15.07 -0.69 -10.13
C ALA A 269 14.30 -0.11 -11.33
N ALA A 270 14.77 -0.41 -12.53
CA ALA A 270 14.19 0.08 -13.77
C ALA A 270 13.67 -1.09 -14.60
N TYR A 271 12.52 -0.87 -15.24
CA TYR A 271 11.92 -1.82 -16.17
C TYR A 271 11.50 -1.05 -17.42
N ARG A 272 11.85 -1.56 -18.60
CA ARG A 272 11.36 -1.03 -19.87
C ARG A 272 10.34 -2.03 -20.43
N SER A 273 9.10 -1.60 -20.60
CA SER A 273 8.06 -2.46 -21.18
C SER A 273 8.34 -2.77 -22.65
N PRO A 274 7.67 -3.79 -23.22
CA PRO A 274 7.72 -4.05 -24.65
C PRO A 274 7.30 -2.87 -25.54
N SER A 275 6.43 -1.97 -25.03
CA SER A 275 6.04 -0.74 -25.72
C SER A 275 7.11 0.36 -25.69
N GLY A 276 8.23 0.13 -24.98
CA GLY A 276 9.33 1.08 -24.85
C GLY A 276 9.22 2.02 -23.65
N THR A 277 8.12 1.99 -22.88
CA THR A 277 7.94 2.86 -21.70
C THR A 277 8.90 2.47 -20.59
N LEU A 278 9.64 3.44 -20.06
CA LEU A 278 10.51 3.24 -18.90
C LEU A 278 9.73 3.46 -17.60
N PHE A 279 9.85 2.50 -16.68
CA PHE A 279 9.30 2.57 -15.34
C PHE A 279 10.43 2.48 -14.30
N VAL A 280 10.38 3.34 -13.28
CA VAL A 280 11.38 3.36 -12.20
C VAL A 280 10.70 3.13 -10.85
N ASN A 281 11.22 2.17 -10.08
CA ASN A 281 10.78 1.86 -8.74
C ASN A 281 11.08 3.03 -7.78
N LYS A 282 10.04 3.57 -7.15
CA LYS A 282 10.10 4.67 -6.16
C LYS A 282 10.08 4.20 -4.71
N GLY A 283 10.06 2.89 -4.50
CA GLY A 283 10.13 2.27 -3.18
C GLY A 283 8.90 1.42 -2.87
N ARG A 284 8.90 0.91 -1.64
CA ARG A 284 7.91 -0.05 -1.17
C ARG A 284 6.54 0.60 -1.04
N ALA A 285 5.52 -0.08 -1.56
CA ALA A 285 4.13 0.28 -1.38
C ALA A 285 3.52 -0.47 -0.19
N PHE A 286 2.91 0.25 0.74
CA PHE A 286 2.27 -0.30 1.93
C PHE A 286 0.74 -0.29 1.81
N PHE A 287 0.22 -0.97 0.80
CA PHE A 287 -1.22 -1.23 0.67
C PHE A 287 -1.58 -2.57 1.33
N GLY A 288 -2.89 -2.89 1.41
CA GLY A 288 -3.38 -4.16 1.95
C GLY A 288 -2.80 -5.41 1.27
N GLY A 289 -3.14 -6.59 1.79
CA GLY A 289 -2.69 -7.87 1.21
C GLY A 289 -1.38 -8.42 1.78
N THR A 290 -0.88 -9.49 1.16
CA THR A 290 0.22 -10.32 1.67
C THR A 290 1.49 -10.29 0.82
N LYS A 291 1.47 -9.68 -0.37
CA LYS A 291 2.61 -9.68 -1.29
C LYS A 291 3.44 -8.41 -1.15
N PRO A 292 4.75 -8.47 -1.44
CA PRO A 292 5.54 -7.28 -1.70
C PRO A 292 4.97 -6.52 -2.90
N MET A 293 4.88 -5.21 -2.74
CA MET A 293 4.37 -4.30 -3.74
C MET A 293 5.24 -3.05 -3.73
N TYR A 294 5.38 -2.43 -4.89
CA TYR A 294 6.23 -1.26 -5.08
C TYR A 294 5.50 -0.23 -5.93
N ILE A 295 5.80 1.05 -5.71
CA ILE A 295 5.35 2.10 -6.63
C ILE A 295 6.39 2.21 -7.73
N PHE A 296 5.95 2.07 -8.97
CA PHE A 296 6.73 2.43 -10.15
C PHE A 296 6.18 3.74 -10.72
N GLU A 297 7.04 4.54 -11.30
CA GLU A 297 6.67 5.79 -11.98
C GLU A 297 7.20 5.73 -13.40
N ALA A 298 6.33 6.08 -14.35
CA ALA A 298 6.69 6.22 -15.76
C ALA A 298 7.26 7.62 -16.05
N GLU A 299 7.74 7.83 -17.28
CA GLU A 299 8.35 9.09 -17.73
C GLU A 299 7.40 10.30 -17.62
N ASP A 300 6.10 10.08 -17.78
CA ASP A 300 5.02 11.08 -17.64
C ASP A 300 4.60 11.33 -16.17
N GLN A 301 5.35 10.80 -15.21
CA GLN A 301 5.05 10.82 -13.77
C GLN A 301 3.80 10.01 -13.37
N GLN A 302 3.17 9.27 -14.30
CA GLN A 302 2.10 8.35 -13.96
C GLN A 302 2.64 7.23 -13.08
N GLN A 303 1.98 7.00 -11.95
CA GLN A 303 2.35 5.94 -11.02
C GLN A 303 1.63 4.63 -11.34
N TYR A 304 2.32 3.53 -11.05
CA TYR A 304 1.86 2.17 -11.23
C TYR A 304 2.15 1.37 -9.95
N LEU A 305 1.23 0.48 -9.60
CA LEU A 305 1.45 -0.50 -8.55
C LEU A 305 2.08 -1.75 -9.17
N TYR A 306 3.32 -2.03 -8.80
CA TYR A 306 3.97 -3.30 -9.09
C TYR A 306 3.66 -4.31 -7.99
N LYS A 307 3.20 -5.51 -8.35
CA LYS A 307 3.05 -6.65 -7.44
C LYS A 307 3.97 -7.78 -7.85
N GLU A 308 4.76 -8.31 -6.93
CA GLU A 308 5.62 -9.46 -7.22
C GLU A 308 4.79 -10.69 -7.62
N ALA A 309 5.28 -11.46 -8.60
CA ALA A 309 4.67 -12.70 -9.06
C ALA A 309 4.95 -13.88 -8.12
N ILE A 310 4.59 -13.73 -6.84
CA ILE A 310 4.68 -14.75 -5.81
C ILE A 310 3.33 -14.97 -5.12
N ASN A 311 3.17 -16.07 -4.41
CA ASN A 311 2.07 -16.29 -3.48
C ASN A 311 2.36 -15.68 -2.10
N CYS A 312 1.42 -15.79 -1.16
CA CYS A 312 1.53 -15.19 0.16
C CYS A 312 2.75 -15.68 0.97
N VAL A 313 3.29 -16.86 0.66
CA VAL A 313 4.43 -17.45 1.39
C VAL A 313 5.76 -17.37 0.62
N GLY A 314 5.78 -16.80 -0.59
CA GLY A 314 7.00 -16.52 -1.35
C GLY A 314 7.32 -17.49 -2.48
N PHE A 315 6.43 -18.42 -2.84
CA PHE A 315 6.62 -19.23 -4.04
C PHE A 315 6.17 -18.49 -5.30
N ASP A 316 6.91 -18.65 -6.39
CA ASP A 316 6.58 -18.17 -7.72
C ASP A 316 5.14 -18.52 -8.09
N LYS A 317 4.38 -17.49 -8.48
CA LYS A 317 2.99 -17.55 -8.93
C LYS A 317 2.81 -16.66 -10.18
N PRO A 318 3.56 -16.90 -11.27
CA PRO A 318 3.53 -16.08 -12.49
C PRO A 318 2.15 -15.97 -13.12
N GLN A 319 1.35 -17.03 -13.01
CA GLN A 319 -0.03 -17.06 -13.48
C GLN A 319 -0.91 -15.94 -12.87
N GLY A 320 -0.60 -15.47 -11.66
CA GLY A 320 -1.34 -14.36 -11.04
C GLY A 320 -1.15 -13.05 -11.81
N ALA A 321 0.09 -12.73 -12.16
CA ALA A 321 0.41 -11.53 -12.95
C ALA A 321 -0.16 -11.59 -14.38
N LEU A 322 -0.07 -12.76 -15.03
CA LEU A 322 -0.64 -12.97 -16.36
C LEU A 322 -2.17 -12.86 -16.37
N VAL A 323 -2.85 -13.35 -15.32
CA VAL A 323 -4.31 -13.16 -15.18
C VAL A 323 -4.66 -11.70 -14.93
N THR A 324 -3.84 -10.93 -14.19
CA THR A 324 -4.06 -9.49 -13.99
C THR A 324 -4.02 -8.74 -15.32
N GLU A 325 -3.04 -9.03 -16.18
CA GLU A 325 -2.98 -8.48 -17.54
C GLU A 325 -4.20 -8.89 -18.38
N ALA A 326 -4.51 -10.19 -18.42
CA ALA A 326 -5.62 -10.73 -19.19
C ALA A 326 -6.97 -10.12 -18.77
N ALA A 327 -7.19 -10.00 -17.46
CA ALA A 327 -8.40 -9.41 -16.89
C ALA A 327 -8.51 -7.92 -17.24
N SER A 328 -7.40 -7.16 -17.21
CA SER A 328 -7.39 -5.75 -17.63
C SER A 328 -7.79 -5.58 -19.10
N LYS A 329 -7.23 -6.41 -20.00
CA LYS A 329 -7.58 -6.41 -21.44
C LYS A 329 -9.05 -6.76 -21.68
N LEU A 330 -9.55 -7.79 -20.99
CA LEU A 330 -10.96 -8.18 -21.09
C LEU A 330 -11.90 -7.12 -20.48
N GLN A 331 -11.52 -6.53 -19.35
CA GLN A 331 -12.27 -5.43 -18.72
C GLN A 331 -12.37 -4.23 -19.67
N ARG A 332 -11.29 -3.84 -20.35
CA ARG A 332 -11.34 -2.77 -21.36
C ARG A 332 -12.34 -3.08 -22.47
N LYS A 333 -12.33 -4.31 -23.00
CA LYS A 333 -13.22 -4.75 -24.09
C LYS A 333 -14.70 -4.76 -23.68
N LEU A 334 -15.01 -5.17 -22.45
CA LEU A 334 -16.39 -5.34 -21.98
C LEU A 334 -16.94 -4.08 -21.30
N CYS A 335 -16.12 -3.41 -20.49
CA CYS A 335 -16.56 -2.30 -19.66
C CYS A 335 -16.32 -0.93 -20.32
N GLY A 336 -15.40 -0.83 -21.29
CA GLY A 336 -15.03 0.43 -21.95
C GLY A 336 -13.85 1.15 -21.29
N GLU A 337 -13.39 2.23 -21.92
CA GLU A 337 -12.17 2.97 -21.52
C GLU A 337 -12.27 3.63 -20.14
N ASP A 338 -13.46 4.06 -19.75
CA ASP A 338 -13.69 4.76 -18.49
C ASP A 338 -13.91 3.81 -17.29
N HIS A 339 -13.90 2.50 -17.54
CA HIS A 339 -14.26 1.48 -16.55
C HIS A 339 -13.24 0.34 -16.44
N TYR A 340 -11.99 0.59 -16.84
CA TYR A 340 -10.90 -0.37 -16.67
C TYR A 340 -9.65 0.28 -16.10
N ILE A 341 -8.77 -0.56 -15.56
CA ILE A 341 -7.46 -0.13 -15.08
C ILE A 341 -6.39 -0.85 -15.90
N PRO A 342 -5.58 -0.13 -16.70
CA PRO A 342 -4.49 -0.73 -17.47
C PRO A 342 -3.55 -1.54 -16.58
N ALA A 343 -3.25 -2.76 -17.00
CA ALA A 343 -2.27 -3.61 -16.34
C ALA A 343 -1.49 -4.48 -17.35
N GLU A 344 -0.23 -4.75 -17.03
CA GLU A 344 0.65 -5.61 -17.80
C GLU A 344 1.43 -6.58 -16.92
N ALA A 345 1.72 -7.77 -17.46
CA ALA A 345 2.64 -8.71 -16.83
C ALA A 345 4.07 -8.28 -17.14
N VAL A 346 4.93 -8.31 -16.13
CA VAL A 346 6.32 -7.88 -16.22
C VAL A 346 7.20 -9.10 -16.44
N GLU A 347 7.96 -9.07 -17.53
CA GLU A 347 8.82 -10.16 -17.98
C GLU A 347 10.27 -9.70 -18.04
N ILE A 348 11.18 -10.47 -17.44
CA ILE A 348 12.63 -10.27 -17.49
C ILE A 348 13.27 -11.61 -17.84
N ASP A 349 14.08 -11.62 -18.90
CA ASP A 349 14.80 -12.81 -19.38
C ASP A 349 13.88 -14.05 -19.55
N GLY A 350 12.69 -13.84 -20.12
CA GLY A 350 11.71 -14.91 -20.34
C GLY A 350 10.92 -15.35 -19.09
N LYS A 351 11.16 -14.73 -17.93
CA LYS A 351 10.50 -15.04 -16.66
C LYS A 351 9.52 -13.93 -16.27
N ILE A 352 8.28 -14.31 -15.97
CA ILE A 352 7.30 -13.40 -15.35
C ILE A 352 7.68 -13.14 -13.90
N VAL A 353 8.05 -11.89 -13.59
CA VAL A 353 8.53 -11.47 -12.27
C VAL A 353 7.49 -10.69 -11.46
N GLY A 354 6.46 -10.15 -12.12
CA GLY A 354 5.39 -9.41 -11.46
C GLY A 354 4.34 -8.87 -12.43
N SER A 355 3.51 -7.96 -11.96
CA SER A 355 2.55 -7.20 -12.77
C SER A 355 2.61 -5.72 -12.42
N LEU A 356 2.50 -4.84 -13.41
CA LEU A 356 2.29 -3.40 -13.25
C LEU A 356 0.81 -3.09 -13.50
N GLN A 357 0.19 -2.32 -12.60
CA GLN A 357 -1.18 -1.85 -12.77
C GLN A 357 -1.23 -0.35 -12.53
N LYS A 358 -1.87 0.42 -13.43
CA LYS A 358 -1.97 1.88 -13.32
C LYS A 358 -2.58 2.25 -11.98
N LYS A 359 -1.94 3.18 -11.26
CA LYS A 359 -2.52 3.79 -10.07
C LYS A 359 -3.59 4.78 -10.50
N VAL A 360 -4.84 4.48 -10.16
CA VAL A 360 -5.98 5.36 -10.44
C VAL A 360 -5.92 6.57 -9.54
N ASP A 361 -6.20 7.75 -10.09
CA ASP A 361 -6.51 8.93 -9.29
C ASP A 361 -7.95 8.79 -8.79
N SER A 362 -8.08 8.18 -7.61
CA SER A 362 -9.37 7.87 -7.01
C SER A 362 -9.93 9.06 -6.26
N TRP A 363 -11.26 9.10 -6.12
CA TRP A 363 -11.98 10.05 -5.26
C TRP A 363 -11.42 10.07 -3.83
N ARG A 364 -11.36 11.27 -3.22
CA ARG A 364 -10.85 11.52 -1.87
C ARG A 364 -11.78 12.46 -1.11
N ALA A 365 -11.75 12.35 0.22
CA ALA A 365 -12.46 13.26 1.09
C ALA A 365 -12.02 14.72 0.82
N GLY A 366 -12.97 15.57 0.44
CA GLY A 366 -12.71 16.97 0.06
C GLY A 366 -12.72 17.23 -1.45
N ASP A 367 -12.75 16.18 -2.28
CA ASP A 367 -13.00 16.33 -3.72
C ASP A 367 -14.43 16.85 -3.96
N PRO A 368 -14.65 17.68 -5.00
CA PRO A 368 -15.97 18.22 -5.30
C PRO A 368 -16.94 17.10 -5.71
N GLY A 369 -18.22 17.30 -5.39
CA GLY A 369 -19.30 16.36 -5.72
C GLY A 369 -19.76 15.51 -4.53
N THR A 370 -20.66 14.57 -4.81
CA THR A 370 -21.21 13.65 -3.79
C THR A 370 -20.18 12.55 -3.52
N PRO A 371 -19.82 12.28 -2.25
CA PRO A 371 -18.91 11.19 -1.92
C PRO A 371 -19.50 9.85 -2.37
N PRO A 372 -18.73 9.01 -3.07
CA PRO A 372 -19.20 7.68 -3.43
C PRO A 372 -19.33 6.79 -2.19
N PRO A 373 -20.18 5.75 -2.24
CA PRO A 373 -20.37 4.85 -1.11
C PRO A 373 -19.09 4.07 -0.80
N ASP A 374 -18.81 3.88 0.49
CA ASP A 374 -17.74 2.98 0.96
C ASP A 374 -18.21 1.53 0.80
N LEU A 375 -17.96 0.94 -0.37
CA LEU A 375 -18.41 -0.39 -0.73
C LEU A 375 -17.89 -1.49 0.22
N PHE A 376 -16.73 -1.28 0.85
CA PHE A 376 -16.18 -2.24 1.82
C PHE A 376 -16.97 -2.22 3.13
N LYS A 377 -17.28 -1.02 3.66
CA LYS A 377 -18.17 -0.89 4.83
C LYS A 377 -19.57 -1.36 4.53
N TRP A 378 -20.12 -0.96 3.38
CA TRP A 378 -21.45 -1.37 2.96
C TRP A 378 -21.57 -2.89 2.87
N GLN A 379 -20.56 -3.57 2.32
CA GLN A 379 -20.57 -5.03 2.25
C GLN A 379 -20.63 -5.70 3.65
N GLN A 380 -19.98 -5.10 4.65
CA GLN A 380 -19.93 -5.65 6.02
C GLN A 380 -21.19 -5.36 6.83
N ASN A 381 -21.74 -4.15 6.66
CA ASN A 381 -22.94 -3.70 7.33
C ASN A 381 -23.79 -2.90 6.33
N PRO A 382 -24.59 -3.57 5.50
CA PRO A 382 -25.35 -2.90 4.45
C PRO A 382 -26.33 -1.89 5.03
N ASP A 383 -26.18 -0.65 4.61
CA ASP A 383 -27.02 0.49 4.97
C ASP A 383 -27.57 1.16 3.70
N ASP A 384 -28.23 2.30 3.87
CA ASP A 384 -28.88 3.02 2.77
C ASP A 384 -27.90 3.76 1.84
N SER A 385 -26.59 3.75 2.12
CA SER A 385 -25.59 4.43 1.28
C SER A 385 -25.54 3.92 -0.15
N LEU A 386 -25.89 2.64 -0.39
CA LEU A 386 -26.05 2.07 -1.73
C LEU A 386 -27.50 1.70 -2.07
N ASN A 387 -28.39 1.56 -1.08
CA ASN A 387 -29.79 1.16 -1.32
C ASN A 387 -30.67 2.30 -1.81
N ALA A 388 -30.26 3.56 -1.59
CA ALA A 388 -31.04 4.73 -1.96
C ALA A 388 -31.47 4.67 -3.43
N ASP A 389 -32.74 4.98 -3.68
CA ASP A 389 -33.33 4.97 -5.03
C ASP A 389 -33.06 6.30 -5.74
N THR A 390 -31.78 6.62 -5.91
CA THR A 390 -31.32 7.80 -6.66
C THR A 390 -30.62 7.38 -7.95
N PRO A 391 -30.58 8.23 -8.98
CA PRO A 391 -29.85 7.95 -10.22
C PRO A 391 -28.38 7.60 -9.99
N GLU A 392 -27.70 8.30 -9.09
CA GLU A 392 -26.28 8.09 -8.79
C GLU A 392 -26.05 6.69 -8.22
N MET A 393 -26.87 6.24 -7.27
CA MET A 393 -26.73 4.89 -6.71
C MET A 393 -27.19 3.81 -7.68
N ALA A 394 -28.13 4.13 -8.59
CA ALA A 394 -28.48 3.23 -9.68
C ALA A 394 -27.28 2.99 -10.61
N GLU A 395 -26.50 4.02 -10.93
CA GLU A 395 -25.26 3.89 -11.71
C GLU A 395 -24.20 3.05 -11.00
N VAL A 396 -24.00 3.24 -9.69
CA VAL A 396 -23.06 2.39 -8.91
C VAL A 396 -23.50 0.93 -8.94
N ARG A 397 -24.79 0.65 -8.74
CA ARG A 397 -25.33 -0.72 -8.80
C ARG A 397 -25.20 -1.32 -10.20
N ALA A 398 -25.45 -0.55 -11.26
CA ALA A 398 -25.24 -0.99 -12.64
C ALA A 398 -23.76 -1.28 -12.92
N GLY A 399 -22.85 -0.47 -12.39
CA GLY A 399 -21.40 -0.71 -12.43
C GLY A 399 -20.98 -2.01 -11.74
N LEU A 400 -21.58 -2.35 -10.59
CA LEU A 400 -21.36 -3.63 -9.92
C LEU A 400 -21.88 -4.81 -10.75
N LEU A 401 -23.02 -4.68 -11.41
CA LEU A 401 -23.58 -5.72 -12.28
C LEU A 401 -22.74 -5.94 -13.56
N ARG A 402 -22.18 -4.87 -14.12
CA ARG A 402 -21.17 -4.93 -15.19
C ARG A 402 -19.95 -5.74 -14.74
N GLU A 403 -19.38 -5.39 -13.60
CA GLU A 403 -18.20 -6.06 -13.07
C GLU A 403 -18.47 -7.51 -12.65
N HIS A 404 -19.70 -7.84 -12.24
CA HIS A 404 -20.11 -9.22 -12.01
C HIS A 404 -20.02 -10.07 -13.30
N ALA A 405 -20.37 -9.52 -14.47
CA ALA A 405 -20.25 -10.25 -15.74
C ALA A 405 -18.79 -10.60 -16.05
N LEU A 406 -17.87 -9.66 -15.81
CA LEU A 406 -16.44 -9.89 -15.91
C LEU A 406 -15.96 -10.93 -14.89
N ASP A 407 -16.30 -10.79 -13.62
CA ASP A 407 -15.87 -11.71 -12.56
C ASP A 407 -16.46 -13.12 -12.73
N TRP A 408 -17.66 -13.24 -13.32
CA TRP A 408 -18.21 -14.51 -13.74
C TRP A 408 -17.31 -15.17 -14.79
N LEU A 409 -16.94 -14.48 -15.87
CA LEU A 409 -16.04 -15.04 -16.87
C LEU A 409 -14.69 -15.45 -16.28
N LEU A 410 -14.17 -14.64 -15.36
CA LEU A 410 -12.89 -14.89 -14.68
C LEU A 410 -12.98 -15.96 -13.58
N CYS A 411 -14.18 -16.46 -13.25
CA CYS A 411 -14.39 -17.40 -12.15
C CYS A 411 -13.77 -16.85 -10.84
N ASN A 412 -14.02 -15.57 -10.57
CA ASN A 412 -13.45 -14.84 -9.45
C ASN A 412 -14.45 -14.75 -8.29
N PHE A 413 -14.14 -15.42 -7.18
CA PHE A 413 -14.97 -15.48 -5.97
C PHE A 413 -14.29 -14.81 -4.75
N ASP A 414 -13.27 -13.98 -4.98
CA ASP A 414 -12.57 -13.21 -3.93
C ASP A 414 -12.80 -11.69 -4.08
N THR A 415 -13.85 -11.30 -4.82
CA THR A 415 -14.19 -9.89 -5.06
C THR A 415 -14.91 -9.28 -3.85
N LYS A 416 -14.26 -8.33 -3.18
CA LYS A 416 -14.80 -7.56 -2.06
C LYS A 416 -15.03 -6.10 -2.44
N GLY A 417 -15.74 -5.35 -1.61
CA GLY A 417 -15.91 -3.91 -1.79
C GLY A 417 -14.59 -3.14 -1.83
N GLU A 418 -13.54 -3.62 -1.13
CA GLU A 418 -12.18 -3.04 -1.18
C GLU A 418 -11.47 -3.22 -2.54
N ASN A 419 -12.01 -4.06 -3.43
CA ASN A 419 -11.47 -4.31 -4.77
C ASN A 419 -12.06 -3.36 -5.83
N PHE A 420 -12.84 -2.37 -5.41
CA PHE A 420 -13.40 -1.33 -6.26
C PHE A 420 -12.89 0.04 -5.84
N LEU A 421 -12.72 0.91 -6.82
CA LEU A 421 -12.40 2.32 -6.64
C LEU A 421 -13.38 3.14 -7.46
N PHE A 422 -13.57 4.39 -7.04
CA PHE A 422 -14.19 5.42 -7.86
C PHE A 422 -13.07 6.32 -8.36
N ASP A 423 -12.96 6.48 -9.67
CA ASP A 423 -12.04 7.48 -10.23
C ASP A 423 -12.53 8.91 -9.91
N ARG A 424 -11.74 9.93 -10.26
CA ARG A 424 -12.13 11.33 -10.07
C ARG A 424 -13.40 11.76 -10.82
N ASN A 425 -13.79 11.03 -11.86
CA ASN A 425 -15.00 11.30 -12.62
C ASN A 425 -16.22 10.59 -12.02
N GLY A 426 -16.04 9.80 -10.95
CA GLY A 426 -17.10 9.01 -10.31
C GLY A 426 -17.30 7.64 -10.94
N ASN A 427 -16.48 7.23 -11.90
CA ASN A 427 -16.59 5.92 -12.53
C ASN A 427 -16.13 4.82 -11.59
N LEU A 428 -16.97 3.79 -11.45
CA LEU A 428 -16.61 2.56 -10.76
C LEU A 428 -15.61 1.75 -11.60
N VAL A 429 -14.44 1.48 -11.04
CA VAL A 429 -13.41 0.60 -11.63
C VAL A 429 -13.04 -0.49 -10.63
N SER A 430 -12.68 -1.68 -11.12
CA SER A 430 -12.28 -2.81 -10.27
C SER A 430 -10.84 -3.23 -10.51
N PHE A 431 -10.21 -3.82 -9.48
CA PHE A 431 -8.84 -4.31 -9.53
C PHE A 431 -8.67 -5.64 -8.77
N ASP A 432 -7.43 -6.09 -8.65
CA ASP A 432 -7.04 -7.28 -7.87
C ASP A 432 -7.68 -8.61 -8.34
N LYS A 433 -7.61 -8.88 -9.65
CA LYS A 433 -8.19 -10.08 -10.27
C LYS A 433 -7.29 -11.33 -10.19
N GLU A 434 -6.22 -11.32 -9.41
CA GLU A 434 -5.19 -12.38 -9.39
C GLU A 434 -5.65 -13.75 -8.85
N ALA A 435 -6.83 -13.80 -8.22
CA ALA A 435 -7.46 -15.00 -7.69
C ALA A 435 -8.38 -15.70 -8.71
N SER A 436 -8.54 -15.12 -9.90
CA SER A 436 -9.35 -15.67 -11.00
C SER A 436 -8.97 -17.11 -11.33
N PHE A 437 -9.96 -17.91 -11.69
CA PHE A 437 -9.85 -19.34 -12.04
C PHE A 437 -9.35 -20.26 -10.91
N SER A 438 -9.22 -19.77 -9.67
CA SER A 438 -8.80 -20.61 -8.54
C SER A 438 -9.85 -21.67 -8.16
N LYS A 439 -11.12 -21.43 -8.52
CA LYS A 439 -12.29 -22.27 -8.24
C LYS A 439 -12.89 -22.89 -9.50
N LEU A 440 -12.16 -22.87 -10.62
CA LEU A 440 -12.68 -23.27 -11.93
C LEU A 440 -13.24 -24.70 -11.97
N LYS A 441 -12.75 -25.60 -11.11
CA LYS A 441 -13.20 -27.00 -11.01
C LYS A 441 -14.23 -27.25 -9.91
N ASP A 442 -14.55 -26.25 -9.10
CA ASP A 442 -15.49 -26.42 -8.00
C ASP A 442 -16.89 -26.56 -8.59
N ALA A 443 -17.67 -27.54 -8.12
CA ALA A 443 -19.03 -27.79 -8.62
C ALA A 443 -19.94 -26.56 -8.42
N GLY A 444 -19.82 -25.90 -7.25
CA GLY A 444 -20.57 -24.69 -6.94
C GLY A 444 -20.21 -23.48 -7.80
N ALA A 445 -19.02 -23.45 -8.39
CA ALA A 445 -18.58 -22.38 -9.28
C ALA A 445 -19.14 -22.49 -10.71
N GLN A 446 -19.76 -23.62 -11.08
CA GLN A 446 -20.30 -23.86 -12.43
C GLN A 446 -21.67 -23.20 -12.66
N ASN A 447 -22.29 -22.66 -11.61
CA ASN A 447 -23.55 -21.94 -11.68
C ASN A 447 -23.43 -20.59 -10.97
N MET A 448 -24.16 -19.58 -11.44
CA MET A 448 -24.27 -18.32 -10.72
C MET A 448 -25.07 -18.54 -9.44
N SER A 449 -24.59 -17.98 -8.35
CA SER A 449 -25.20 -18.12 -7.03
C SER A 449 -24.74 -16.98 -6.14
N TYR A 450 -25.67 -16.41 -5.38
CA TYR A 450 -25.36 -15.45 -4.32
C TYR A 450 -25.16 -16.13 -2.95
N THR A 451 -25.27 -17.46 -2.86
CA THR A 451 -25.04 -18.25 -1.63
C THR A 451 -23.77 -19.10 -1.70
N TYR A 452 -23.21 -19.31 -2.91
CA TYR A 452 -21.93 -19.97 -3.07
C TYR A 452 -20.80 -19.11 -2.49
N LYS A 453 -20.07 -19.70 -1.54
CA LYS A 453 -19.08 -19.01 -0.71
C LYS A 453 -17.87 -19.92 -0.47
N PRO A 454 -16.89 -19.95 -1.39
CA PRO A 454 -15.70 -20.81 -1.26
C PRO A 454 -14.63 -20.26 -0.30
N HIS A 455 -14.85 -19.07 0.25
CA HIS A 455 -13.97 -18.38 1.21
C HIS A 455 -14.75 -18.01 2.47
N SER A 456 -14.09 -17.62 3.56
CA SER A 456 -14.79 -17.31 4.82
C SER A 456 -15.72 -16.09 4.74
N ASN A 457 -15.53 -15.23 3.74
CA ASN A 457 -16.24 -13.95 3.61
C ASN A 457 -17.10 -13.98 2.35
N ASP A 458 -18.24 -13.29 2.42
CA ASP A 458 -19.09 -13.08 1.24
C ASP A 458 -18.38 -12.18 0.25
N THR A 459 -18.60 -12.37 -1.04
CA THR A 459 -18.26 -11.36 -2.06
C THR A 459 -19.24 -10.20 -1.97
N ILE A 460 -18.91 -9.06 -2.59
CA ILE A 460 -19.87 -7.95 -2.67
C ILE A 460 -21.15 -8.38 -3.40
N TYR A 461 -21.04 -9.29 -4.38
CA TYR A 461 -22.17 -9.79 -5.15
C TYR A 461 -23.10 -10.70 -4.35
N ASN A 462 -22.54 -11.53 -3.45
CA ASN A 462 -23.34 -12.33 -2.52
C ASN A 462 -24.29 -11.43 -1.71
N VAL A 463 -23.75 -10.33 -1.18
CA VAL A 463 -24.54 -9.33 -0.42
C VAL A 463 -25.51 -8.60 -1.34
N LEU A 464 -25.06 -8.10 -2.49
CA LEU A 464 -25.87 -7.35 -3.46
C LEU A 464 -27.13 -8.11 -3.90
N PHE A 465 -26.95 -9.34 -4.37
CA PHE A 465 -28.06 -10.17 -4.84
C PHE A 465 -28.93 -10.69 -3.69
N SER A 466 -28.35 -11.01 -2.51
CA SER A 466 -29.14 -11.38 -1.34
C SER A 466 -30.09 -10.24 -0.93
N ARG A 467 -29.64 -8.99 -0.93
CA ARG A 467 -30.48 -7.83 -0.60
C ARG A 467 -31.59 -7.62 -1.63
N TYR A 468 -31.28 -7.79 -2.92
CA TYR A 468 -32.28 -7.74 -3.97
C TYR A 468 -33.34 -8.86 -3.82
N ALA A 469 -32.92 -10.10 -3.54
CA ALA A 469 -33.82 -11.23 -3.31
C ALA A 469 -34.74 -11.00 -2.10
N GLN A 470 -34.28 -10.25 -1.08
CA GLN A 470 -35.03 -9.92 0.13
C GLN A 470 -35.95 -8.71 -0.01
N GLY A 471 -36.04 -8.08 -1.19
CA GLY A 471 -36.83 -6.86 -1.36
C GLY A 471 -36.18 -5.58 -0.80
N LEU A 472 -34.96 -5.66 -0.26
CA LEU A 472 -34.29 -4.57 0.47
C LEU A 472 -33.52 -3.59 -0.43
N GLN A 473 -33.30 -3.95 -1.69
CA GLN A 473 -32.55 -3.14 -2.64
C GLN A 473 -33.08 -3.35 -4.06
N LYS A 474 -33.18 -2.30 -4.85
CA LYS A 474 -33.51 -2.38 -6.28
C LYS A 474 -32.27 -2.60 -7.13
N LEU A 475 -32.40 -3.43 -8.16
CA LEU A 475 -31.38 -3.64 -9.18
C LEU A 475 -32.05 -3.56 -10.55
N ASP A 476 -31.47 -2.78 -11.46
CA ASP A 476 -31.80 -2.90 -12.87
C ASP A 476 -31.00 -4.07 -13.46
N LEU A 477 -31.61 -5.25 -13.49
CA LEU A 477 -30.98 -6.44 -14.03
C LEU A 477 -30.75 -6.32 -15.55
N THR A 478 -31.52 -5.48 -16.25
CA THR A 478 -31.47 -5.35 -17.72
C THR A 478 -30.15 -4.77 -18.21
N CYS A 479 -29.43 -4.04 -17.35
CA CYS A 479 -28.11 -3.49 -17.66
C CYS A 479 -27.06 -4.58 -18.01
N THR A 480 -27.30 -5.84 -17.63
CA THR A 480 -26.41 -6.96 -17.98
C THR A 480 -26.60 -7.47 -19.40
N LYS A 481 -27.75 -7.18 -20.05
CA LYS A 481 -28.07 -7.68 -21.40
C LYS A 481 -27.01 -7.28 -22.43
N GLN A 482 -26.55 -6.03 -22.39
CA GLN A 482 -25.52 -5.55 -23.30
C GLN A 482 -24.19 -6.30 -23.13
N TYR A 483 -23.76 -6.58 -21.89
CA TYR A 483 -22.50 -7.27 -21.63
C TYR A 483 -22.57 -8.74 -22.03
N VAL A 484 -23.69 -9.41 -21.75
CA VAL A 484 -23.95 -10.78 -22.23
C VAL A 484 -23.88 -10.85 -23.76
N ALA A 485 -24.54 -9.92 -24.46
CA ALA A 485 -24.50 -9.87 -25.92
C ALA A 485 -23.10 -9.59 -26.47
N GLN A 486 -22.34 -8.67 -25.86
CA GLN A 486 -20.95 -8.40 -26.25
C GLN A 486 -20.04 -9.63 -26.08
N ILE A 487 -20.23 -10.39 -24.99
CA ILE A 487 -19.46 -11.61 -24.71
C ILE A 487 -19.80 -12.71 -25.71
N GLU A 488 -21.08 -12.87 -26.06
CA GLU A 488 -21.51 -13.85 -27.07
C GLU A 488 -21.00 -13.50 -28.46
N ALA A 489 -20.95 -12.20 -28.80
CA ALA A 489 -20.46 -11.71 -30.08
C ALA A 489 -18.93 -11.79 -30.24
N MET A 490 -18.18 -11.87 -29.13
CA MET A 490 -16.73 -12.04 -29.16
C MET A 490 -16.37 -13.41 -29.75
N ASP A 491 -15.40 -13.45 -30.66
CA ASP A 491 -14.90 -14.72 -31.19
C ASP A 491 -14.26 -15.57 -30.07
N ASP A 492 -14.40 -16.90 -30.16
CA ASP A 492 -13.84 -17.82 -29.16
C ASP A 492 -12.31 -17.74 -29.10
N GLY A 493 -11.67 -17.59 -30.26
CA GLY A 493 -10.23 -17.39 -30.37
C GLY A 493 -9.80 -16.05 -29.77
N GLU A 494 -10.51 -14.97 -30.10
CA GLU A 494 -10.26 -13.64 -29.52
C GLU A 494 -10.39 -13.63 -27.99
N TYR A 495 -11.42 -14.29 -27.46
CA TYR A 495 -11.65 -14.44 -26.02
C TYR A 495 -10.53 -15.25 -25.37
N MET A 496 -10.20 -16.41 -25.93
CA MET A 496 -9.21 -17.30 -25.33
C MET A 496 -7.78 -16.78 -25.45
N GLN A 497 -7.47 -16.00 -26.48
CA GLN A 497 -6.17 -15.34 -26.66
C GLN A 497 -5.73 -14.57 -25.41
N GLN A 498 -6.67 -14.01 -24.65
CA GLN A 498 -6.36 -13.29 -23.40
C GLN A 498 -5.71 -14.20 -22.36
N PHE A 499 -6.06 -15.49 -22.33
CA PHE A 499 -5.69 -16.43 -21.26
C PHE A 499 -4.61 -17.44 -21.67
N GLU A 500 -4.26 -17.55 -22.96
CA GLU A 500 -3.32 -18.57 -23.46
C GLU A 500 -1.95 -18.52 -22.78
N ARG A 501 -1.39 -17.32 -22.57
CA ARG A 501 -0.12 -17.15 -21.85
C ARG A 501 -0.21 -17.69 -20.43
N MET A 502 -1.29 -17.39 -19.72
CA MET A 502 -1.51 -17.87 -18.35
C MET A 502 -1.68 -19.39 -18.30
N LEU A 503 -2.50 -19.95 -19.19
CA LEU A 503 -2.73 -21.39 -19.27
C LEU A 503 -1.44 -22.14 -19.61
N SER A 504 -0.67 -21.64 -20.59
CA SER A 504 0.60 -22.22 -20.99
C SER A 504 1.62 -22.18 -19.84
N GLN A 505 1.73 -21.04 -19.14
CA GLN A 505 2.62 -20.90 -17.99
C GLN A 505 2.24 -21.80 -16.82
N LYS A 506 0.93 -21.99 -16.57
CA LYS A 506 0.43 -22.74 -15.41
C LYS A 506 0.41 -24.26 -15.64
N TYR A 507 0.08 -24.69 -16.86
CA TYR A 507 -0.19 -26.10 -17.16
C TYR A 507 0.74 -26.70 -18.22
N GLY A 508 1.36 -25.89 -19.09
CA GLY A 508 2.11 -26.34 -20.27
C GLY A 508 1.18 -26.58 -21.47
N LYS A 509 1.51 -25.99 -22.63
CA LYS A 509 0.64 -25.84 -23.82
C LYS A 509 0.07 -27.15 -24.37
N ASP A 510 0.81 -28.26 -24.24
CA ASP A 510 0.44 -29.56 -24.83
C ASP A 510 -0.01 -30.59 -23.79
N THR A 511 -0.47 -30.13 -22.62
CA THR A 511 -0.90 -31.03 -21.55
C THR A 511 -2.42 -31.24 -21.53
N PRO A 512 -2.92 -32.40 -21.07
CA PRO A 512 -4.34 -32.60 -20.84
C PRO A 512 -4.95 -31.56 -19.88
N LYS A 513 -4.16 -31.12 -18.88
CA LYS A 513 -4.56 -30.06 -17.93
C LYS A 513 -4.79 -28.72 -18.63
N TYR A 514 -3.95 -28.35 -19.60
CA TYR A 514 -4.17 -27.15 -20.40
C TYR A 514 -5.51 -27.24 -21.14
N GLN A 515 -5.75 -28.32 -21.87
CA GLN A 515 -6.97 -28.50 -22.68
C GLN A 515 -8.23 -28.54 -21.81
N GLU A 516 -8.19 -29.25 -20.68
CA GLU A 516 -9.29 -29.29 -19.72
C GLU A 516 -9.63 -27.88 -19.20
N ASN A 517 -8.62 -27.09 -18.79
CA ASN A 517 -8.86 -25.75 -18.25
C ASN A 517 -9.25 -24.75 -19.35
N TYR A 518 -8.70 -24.90 -20.56
CA TYR A 518 -9.11 -24.13 -21.74
C TYR A 518 -10.61 -24.32 -21.98
N ASN A 519 -11.07 -25.57 -22.04
CA ASN A 519 -12.48 -25.90 -22.25
C ASN A 519 -13.37 -25.40 -21.11
N LEU A 520 -12.93 -25.50 -19.86
CA LEU A 520 -13.68 -24.98 -18.71
C LEU A 520 -13.86 -23.45 -18.77
N ILE A 521 -12.81 -22.70 -19.16
CA ILE A 521 -12.91 -21.24 -19.32
C ILE A 521 -13.84 -20.90 -20.48
N LEU A 522 -13.63 -21.53 -21.64
CA LEU A 522 -14.45 -21.29 -22.82
C LEU A 522 -15.94 -21.62 -22.60
N ASN A 523 -16.23 -22.72 -21.89
CA ASN A 523 -17.59 -23.10 -21.56
C ASN A 523 -18.33 -22.04 -20.71
N ARG A 524 -17.61 -21.24 -19.90
CA ARG A 524 -18.24 -20.12 -19.15
C ARG A 524 -18.73 -19.02 -20.07
N LYS A 525 -18.01 -18.74 -21.17
CA LYS A 525 -18.45 -17.85 -22.25
C LYS A 525 -19.68 -18.44 -22.94
N HIS A 526 -19.60 -19.69 -23.40
CA HIS A 526 -20.70 -20.32 -24.14
C HIS A 526 -22.00 -20.44 -23.34
N GLN A 527 -21.91 -20.60 -22.02
CA GLN A 527 -23.09 -20.74 -21.16
C GLN A 527 -23.56 -19.42 -20.54
N ILE A 528 -22.93 -18.28 -20.83
CA ILE A 528 -23.16 -17.05 -20.06
C ILE A 528 -24.63 -16.62 -20.02
N ARG A 529 -25.33 -16.62 -21.16
CA ARG A 529 -26.74 -16.27 -21.26
C ARG A 529 -27.61 -17.23 -20.44
N GLN A 530 -27.45 -18.53 -20.66
CA GLN A 530 -28.20 -19.56 -19.93
C GLN A 530 -28.01 -19.44 -18.41
N LYS A 531 -26.79 -19.15 -17.96
CA LYS A 531 -26.47 -19.03 -16.54
C LYS A 531 -27.06 -17.77 -15.91
N TYR A 532 -27.00 -16.63 -16.60
CA TYR A 532 -27.67 -15.40 -16.17
C TYR A 532 -29.18 -15.56 -16.13
N GLU A 533 -29.74 -16.17 -17.17
CA GLU A 533 -31.18 -16.40 -17.28
C GLU A 533 -31.72 -17.23 -16.12
N ALA A 534 -31.15 -18.41 -15.90
CA ALA A 534 -31.57 -19.29 -14.80
C ALA A 534 -31.42 -18.59 -13.43
N PHE A 535 -30.32 -17.86 -13.25
CA PHE A 535 -30.06 -17.14 -12.00
C PHE A 535 -31.06 -16.00 -11.77
N TYR A 536 -31.33 -15.17 -12.78
CA TYR A 536 -32.24 -14.04 -12.66
C TYR A 536 -33.70 -14.45 -12.56
N GLN A 537 -34.13 -15.50 -13.26
CA GLN A 537 -35.48 -16.07 -13.06
C GLN A 537 -35.70 -16.50 -11.61
N GLN A 538 -34.73 -17.22 -11.03
CA GLN A 538 -34.78 -17.60 -9.62
C GLN A 538 -34.81 -16.36 -8.71
N LEU A 539 -33.92 -15.41 -8.96
CA LEU A 539 -33.76 -14.20 -8.15
C LEU A 539 -35.01 -13.31 -8.16
N ILE A 540 -35.63 -13.13 -9.33
CA ILE A 540 -36.89 -12.39 -9.50
C ILE A 540 -38.03 -13.11 -8.77
N ALA A 541 -38.13 -14.44 -8.90
CA ALA A 541 -39.16 -15.22 -8.21
C ALA A 541 -39.03 -15.14 -6.69
N GLU A 542 -37.80 -15.17 -6.16
CA GLU A 542 -37.52 -14.96 -4.73
C GLU A 542 -37.89 -13.54 -4.29
N ARG A 543 -37.49 -12.52 -5.05
CA ARG A 543 -37.84 -11.13 -4.75
C ARG A 543 -39.34 -10.94 -4.65
N ARG A 544 -40.12 -11.37 -5.65
CA ARG A 544 -41.59 -11.26 -5.63
C ARG A 544 -42.24 -11.87 -4.39
N ARG A 545 -41.70 -13.00 -3.90
CA ARG A 545 -42.19 -13.64 -2.67
C ARG A 545 -41.83 -12.87 -1.41
N ASN A 546 -40.75 -12.09 -1.43
CA ASN A 546 -40.21 -11.39 -0.29
C ASN A 546 -40.53 -9.88 -0.28
N LEU A 547 -41.20 -9.36 -1.32
CA LEU A 547 -41.60 -7.95 -1.36
C LEU A 547 -42.51 -7.63 -0.16
N PRO A 548 -42.22 -6.58 0.62
CA PRO A 548 -43.10 -6.18 1.71
C PRO A 548 -44.48 -5.81 1.20
N GLU A 549 -45.52 -6.11 1.99
CA GLU A 549 -46.90 -5.78 1.65
C GLU A 549 -47.05 -4.29 1.31
N GLY A 550 -47.72 -3.99 0.19
CA GLY A 550 -47.89 -2.63 -0.32
C GLY A 550 -46.71 -2.07 -1.13
N THR A 551 -45.59 -2.80 -1.25
CA THR A 551 -44.48 -2.41 -2.14
C THR A 551 -44.83 -2.72 -3.60
N PRO A 552 -44.71 -1.75 -4.54
CA PRO A 552 -44.91 -2.03 -5.96
C PRO A 552 -43.96 -3.12 -6.46
N ASP A 553 -44.46 -4.06 -7.26
CA ASP A 553 -43.62 -5.06 -7.92
C ASP A 553 -42.76 -4.39 -9.02
N ASP A 554 -41.51 -4.10 -8.66
CA ASP A 554 -40.51 -3.52 -9.55
C ASP A 554 -39.85 -4.54 -10.48
N THR A 555 -40.33 -5.78 -10.49
CA THR A 555 -39.91 -6.84 -11.41
C THR A 555 -40.87 -7.04 -12.58
N ALA A 556 -41.96 -6.28 -12.62
CA ALA A 556 -42.92 -6.32 -13.71
C ALA A 556 -42.24 -5.98 -15.05
N GLY A 557 -42.39 -6.85 -16.05
CA GLY A 557 -41.78 -6.67 -17.37
C GLY A 557 -40.30 -7.08 -17.49
N LEU A 558 -39.66 -7.57 -16.43
CA LEU A 558 -38.29 -8.12 -16.53
C LEU A 558 -38.23 -9.48 -17.26
N LEU A 559 -39.34 -10.22 -17.26
CA LEU A 559 -39.49 -11.47 -18.00
C LEU A 559 -40.41 -11.23 -19.19
N ASN A 560 -40.06 -11.83 -20.34
CA ASN A 560 -40.89 -11.78 -21.53
C ASN A 560 -42.13 -12.70 -21.38
N ALA A 561 -42.95 -12.79 -22.45
CA ALA A 561 -44.18 -13.59 -22.45
C ALA A 561 -43.95 -15.09 -22.18
N ASN A 562 -42.73 -15.60 -22.45
CA ASN A 562 -42.35 -17.00 -22.22
C ASN A 562 -41.75 -17.22 -20.80
N GLY A 563 -41.69 -16.17 -19.97
CA GLY A 563 -41.07 -16.23 -18.65
C GLY A 563 -39.53 -16.17 -18.69
N THR A 564 -38.93 -15.85 -19.84
CA THR A 564 -37.47 -15.75 -19.99
C THR A 564 -36.97 -14.32 -19.80
N PHE A 565 -35.75 -14.16 -19.27
CA PHE A 565 -35.17 -12.84 -19.00
C PHE A 565 -34.59 -12.20 -20.27
N PHE A 566 -33.98 -13.04 -21.12
CA PHE A 566 -33.54 -12.65 -22.45
C PHE A 566 -34.64 -12.95 -23.47
N ASP A 567 -34.63 -12.18 -24.55
CA ASP A 567 -35.56 -12.31 -25.68
C ASP A 567 -35.28 -13.54 -26.53
#